data_AF-A0A2H6ADR5-F1
#
_entry.id   AF-A0A2H6ADR5-F1
#
_cell.length_a   1.000
_cell.length_b   1.000
_cell.length_c   1.000
_cell.angle_alpha   90.00
_cell.angle_beta   90.00
_cell.angle_gamma   90.00
#
_symmetry.space_group_name_H-M   'P 1'
#
loop_
_entity.id
_entity.type
_entity.pdbx_description
1 polymer ?
#
loop_
_entity_poly.entity_id
_entity_poly.type
_entity_poly.pdbx_seq_one_letter_code
_entity_poly.pdbx_strand_id
1 'polypeptide(L)'
;MSALADRRVGAFVNQHFVSSFQKVATFRIVGGQKQGGNVATYFCAADGRVLHVIPGPVNADVFLAEAQWVVESVRRGLANREKTGKLFKVLFREYHAERLRQQYGLVVEPVPFDPELESSGALTYRDPSGRPLAPVLPPPPLDGPDVKFGLQLLQQRQAAEAALPLVRFVPDRAGRRWALGPLAQAQMLLAAHALQPINKLYGTVFEHILGEKISTKPVEIVTPFPWRPEGKGGQPLPGARRLATP
;
A
#
# COMPACT_ATOMS: atom_id res chain seq x y z
N MET A 1 -17.12 9.00 6.54
CA MET A 1 -16.18 10.15 6.53
C MET A 1 -14.79 9.64 6.22
N SER A 2 -13.99 10.41 5.47
CA SER A 2 -12.56 10.09 5.23
C SER A 2 -11.78 10.14 6.55
N ALA A 3 -10.80 9.25 6.76
CA ALA A 3 -9.95 9.24 7.96
C ALA A 3 -9.29 10.60 8.24
N LEU A 4 -8.87 11.30 7.18
CA LEU A 4 -8.20 12.59 7.29
C LEU A 4 -9.12 13.76 7.65
N ALA A 5 -10.44 13.55 7.62
CA ALA A 5 -11.41 14.56 8.06
C ALA A 5 -11.64 14.50 9.59
N ASP A 6 -11.15 13.48 10.28
CA ASP A 6 -11.26 13.37 11.74
C ASP A 6 -10.24 14.30 12.43
N ARG A 7 -10.73 15.14 13.34
CA ARG A 7 -9.90 16.12 14.07
C ARG A 7 -8.80 15.46 14.91
N ARG A 8 -9.04 14.28 15.46
CA ARG A 8 -8.06 13.53 16.27
C ARG A 8 -6.90 13.07 15.39
N VAL A 9 -7.22 12.54 14.20
CA VAL A 9 -6.22 12.16 13.20
C VAL A 9 -5.42 13.38 12.77
N GLY A 10 -6.09 14.48 12.40
CA GLY A 10 -5.41 15.71 11.98
C GLY A 10 -4.47 16.29 13.04
N ALA A 11 -4.93 16.36 14.30
CA ALA A 11 -4.10 16.83 15.41
C ALA A 11 -2.87 15.95 15.63
N PHE A 12 -3.03 14.63 15.66
CA PHE A 12 -1.94 13.68 15.86
C PHE A 12 -0.93 13.72 14.71
N VAL A 13 -1.41 13.75 13.47
CA VAL A 13 -0.55 13.79 12.28
C VAL A 13 0.26 15.09 12.24
N ASN A 14 -0.37 16.23 12.49
CA ASN A 14 0.33 17.52 12.51
C ASN A 14 1.40 17.61 13.61
N GLN A 15 1.20 16.91 14.73
CA GLN A 15 2.16 16.91 15.83
C GLN A 15 3.41 16.06 15.52
N HIS A 16 3.25 14.97 14.77
CA HIS A 16 4.30 13.93 14.65
C HIS A 16 4.87 13.77 13.24
N PHE A 17 4.19 14.24 12.21
CA PHE A 17 4.54 13.97 10.81
C PHE A 17 4.45 15.22 9.93
N VAL A 18 5.30 15.27 8.92
CA VAL A 18 5.14 16.18 7.77
C VAL A 18 4.48 15.37 6.65
N SER A 19 3.31 15.83 6.19
CA SER A 19 2.52 15.12 5.19
C SER A 19 2.73 15.68 3.79
N SER A 20 2.94 14.80 2.81
CA SER A 20 2.90 15.10 1.39
C SER A 20 2.07 14.05 0.65
N PHE A 21 1.59 14.37 -0.55
CA PHE A 21 0.85 13.43 -1.38
C PHE A 21 1.41 13.42 -2.79
N GLN A 22 1.43 12.24 -3.41
CA GLN A 22 1.80 12.07 -4.80
C GLN A 22 0.77 11.19 -5.50
N LYS A 23 0.31 11.62 -6.67
CA LYS A 23 -0.55 10.81 -7.51
C LYS A 23 0.32 9.84 -8.33
N VAL A 24 0.14 8.53 -8.09
CA VAL A 24 0.99 7.48 -8.68
C VAL A 24 0.26 6.58 -9.69
N ALA A 25 -1.06 6.74 -9.85
CA ALA A 25 -1.84 6.02 -10.83
C ALA A 25 -3.01 6.87 -11.35
N THR A 26 -3.49 6.52 -12.54
CA THR A 26 -4.69 7.09 -13.15
C THR A 26 -5.90 6.24 -12.80
N PHE A 27 -6.96 6.88 -12.31
CA PHE A 27 -8.29 6.27 -12.30
C PHE A 27 -8.96 6.51 -13.67
N ARG A 28 -9.84 5.61 -14.07
CA ARG A 28 -10.73 5.80 -15.22
C ARG A 28 -12.14 6.05 -14.72
N ILE A 29 -12.94 6.77 -15.49
CA ILE A 29 -14.39 6.87 -15.25
C ILE A 29 -15.05 6.04 -16.36
N VAL A 30 -15.72 4.96 -15.97
CA VAL A 30 -16.42 4.05 -16.91
C VAL A 30 -17.88 4.05 -16.49
N GLY A 31 -18.77 4.53 -17.37
CA GLY A 31 -20.22 4.61 -17.08
C GLY A 31 -20.55 5.52 -15.88
N GLY A 32 -19.80 6.61 -15.69
CA GLY A 32 -19.98 7.52 -14.55
C GLY A 32 -19.41 7.01 -13.21
N GLN A 33 -18.87 5.79 -13.18
CA GLN A 33 -18.24 5.21 -11.99
C GLN A 33 -16.72 5.32 -12.06
N LYS A 34 -16.10 5.75 -10.96
CA LYS A 34 -14.65 5.81 -10.83
C LYS A 34 -14.11 4.39 -10.63
N GLN A 35 -13.29 3.93 -11.56
CA GLN A 35 -12.55 2.67 -11.48
C GLN A 35 -11.07 2.96 -11.24
N GLY A 36 -10.55 2.47 -10.12
CA GLY A 36 -9.16 2.67 -9.66
C GLY A 36 -8.96 3.94 -8.83
N GLY A 37 -7.70 4.22 -8.52
CA GLY A 37 -7.32 5.33 -7.64
C GLY A 37 -7.28 4.90 -6.18
N ASN A 38 -6.78 3.70 -5.93
CA ASN A 38 -6.39 3.28 -4.59
C ASN A 38 -5.37 4.27 -4.02
N VAL A 39 -5.38 4.36 -2.70
CA VAL A 39 -4.48 5.20 -1.93
C VAL A 39 -3.66 4.29 -1.06
N ALA A 40 -2.38 4.60 -0.90
CA ALA A 40 -1.54 4.01 0.13
C ALA A 40 -0.91 5.15 0.94
N THR A 41 -0.91 5.01 2.25
CA THR A 41 -0.24 5.96 3.15
C THR A 41 1.08 5.35 3.59
N TYR A 42 2.18 6.03 3.32
CA TYR A 42 3.52 5.62 3.77
C TYR A 42 3.95 6.51 4.92
N PHE A 43 4.39 5.89 6.01
CA PHE A 43 5.11 6.58 7.07
C PHE A 43 6.59 6.40 6.81
N CYS A 44 7.30 7.51 6.64
CA CYS A 44 8.70 7.51 6.25
C CYS A 44 9.58 8.24 7.26
N ALA A 45 10.85 7.84 7.34
CA ALA A 45 11.89 8.68 7.90
C ALA A 45 12.17 9.88 6.97
N ALA A 46 12.89 10.88 7.48
CA ALA A 46 13.20 12.12 6.74
C ALA A 46 13.95 11.89 5.42
N ASP A 47 14.65 10.76 5.28
CA ASP A 47 15.39 10.36 4.08
C ASP A 47 14.58 9.50 3.09
N GLY A 48 13.28 9.32 3.32
CA GLY A 48 12.39 8.58 2.43
C GLY A 48 12.41 7.06 2.61
N ARG A 49 13.07 6.54 3.66
CA ARG A 49 12.96 5.13 4.06
C ARG A 49 11.63 4.86 4.75
N VAL A 50 10.95 3.79 4.34
CA VAL A 50 9.60 3.48 4.84
C VAL A 50 9.67 2.79 6.20
N LEU A 51 9.01 3.38 7.19
CA LEU A 51 8.79 2.84 8.53
C LEU A 51 7.56 1.94 8.58
N HIS A 52 6.49 2.34 7.88
CA HIS A 52 5.22 1.60 7.82
C HIS A 52 4.38 2.00 6.60
N VAL A 53 3.41 1.18 6.23
CA VAL A 53 2.47 1.46 5.14
C VAL A 53 1.06 0.98 5.46
N ILE A 54 0.06 1.79 5.11
CA ILE A 54 -1.36 1.43 5.10
C ILE A 54 -1.81 1.32 3.65
N PRO A 55 -2.01 0.10 3.11
CA PRO A 55 -2.50 -0.08 1.76
C PRO A 55 -4.03 0.04 1.74
N GLY A 56 -4.55 0.98 0.97
CA GLY A 56 -5.97 1.17 0.75
C GLY A 56 -6.62 2.18 1.69
N PRO A 57 -7.90 2.50 1.47
CA PRO A 57 -8.66 3.37 2.35
C PRO A 57 -8.92 2.68 3.70
N VAL A 58 -8.77 3.44 4.78
CA VAL A 58 -9.11 3.02 6.15
C VAL A 58 -9.99 4.07 6.82
N ASN A 59 -10.68 3.68 7.89
CA ASN A 59 -11.40 4.63 8.74
C ASN A 59 -10.44 5.40 9.67
N ALA A 60 -10.96 6.42 10.37
CA ALA A 60 -10.17 7.29 11.23
C ALA A 60 -9.50 6.53 12.40
N ASP A 61 -10.21 5.58 13.02
CA ASP A 61 -9.69 4.87 14.18
C ASP A 61 -8.54 3.93 13.80
N VAL A 62 -8.67 3.22 12.67
CA VAL A 62 -7.59 2.40 12.11
C VAL A 62 -6.40 3.28 11.74
N PHE A 63 -6.62 4.38 11.02
CA PHE A 63 -5.53 5.29 10.65
C PHE A 63 -4.77 5.81 11.88
N LEU A 64 -5.50 6.24 12.91
CA LEU A 64 -4.92 6.76 14.14
C LEU A 64 -4.12 5.68 14.88
N ALA A 65 -4.66 4.46 15.01
CA ALA A 65 -3.97 3.34 15.64
C ALA A 65 -2.68 2.98 14.90
N GLU A 66 -2.70 2.98 13.56
CA GLU A 66 -1.52 2.75 12.74
C GLU A 66 -0.47 3.86 12.91
N ALA A 67 -0.88 5.13 12.88
CA ALA A 67 0.03 6.26 13.07
C ALA A 67 0.66 6.26 14.48
N GLN A 68 -0.13 5.97 15.52
CA GLN A 68 0.34 5.84 16.89
C GLN A 68 1.34 4.70 17.02
N TRP A 69 1.05 3.55 16.42
CA TRP A 69 1.96 2.40 16.43
C TRP A 69 3.31 2.75 15.80
N VAL A 70 3.34 3.55 14.72
CA VAL A 70 4.61 4.00 14.11
C VAL A 70 5.41 4.85 15.09
N VAL A 71 4.80 5.86 15.70
CA VAL A 71 5.48 6.75 16.65
C VAL A 71 6.01 5.96 17.85
N GLU A 72 5.20 5.06 18.40
CA GLU A 72 5.57 4.18 19.51
C GLU A 72 6.73 3.25 19.11
N SER A 73 6.67 2.66 17.93
CA SER A 73 7.71 1.78 17.41
C SER A 73 9.03 2.50 17.17
N VAL A 74 9.00 3.75 16.69
CA VAL A 74 10.20 4.59 16.58
C VAL A 74 10.81 4.84 17.96
N ARG A 75 10.01 5.27 18.94
CA ARG A 75 10.49 5.52 20.31
C ARG A 75 11.09 4.24 20.93
N ARG A 76 10.38 3.12 20.81
CA ARG A 76 10.83 1.80 21.27
C ARG A 76 12.12 1.37 20.57
N GLY A 77 12.21 1.59 19.26
CA GLY A 77 13.38 1.26 18.45
C GLY A 77 14.63 2.07 18.85
N LEU A 78 14.48 3.36 19.14
CA LEU A 78 15.59 4.21 19.59
C LEU A 78 16.10 3.74 20.96
N ALA A 79 15.21 3.53 21.93
CA ALA A 79 15.58 3.04 23.25
C ALA A 79 16.22 1.63 23.21
N ASN A 80 15.70 0.73 22.37
CA ASN A 80 16.27 -0.62 22.22
C ASN A 80 17.62 -0.62 21.51
N ARG A 81 17.83 0.28 20.53
CA ARG A 81 19.11 0.42 19.86
C ARG A 81 20.21 0.82 20.84
N GLU A 82 19.93 1.77 21.72
CA GLU A 82 20.88 2.21 22.76
C GLU A 82 21.25 1.06 23.71
N LYS A 83 20.28 0.23 24.10
CA LYS A 83 20.49 -0.88 25.04
C LYS A 83 21.17 -2.11 24.43
N THR A 84 20.82 -2.45 23.19
CA THR A 84 21.20 -3.74 22.58
C THR A 84 22.25 -3.61 21.48
N GLY A 85 22.51 -2.40 20.97
CA GLY A 85 23.38 -2.19 19.81
C GLY A 85 22.79 -2.73 18.49
N LYS A 86 21.60 -3.34 18.49
CA LYS A 86 20.96 -3.84 17.27
C LYS A 86 20.71 -2.70 16.28
N LEU A 87 20.89 -2.99 14.99
CA LEU A 87 20.55 -2.05 13.94
C LEU A 87 19.05 -1.72 14.00
N PHE A 88 18.72 -0.43 13.89
CA PHE A 88 17.34 0.06 13.94
C PHE A 88 16.43 -0.63 12.91
N LYS A 89 17.00 -1.01 11.76
CA LYS A 89 16.33 -1.77 10.71
C LYS A 89 15.90 -3.17 11.12
N VAL A 90 16.78 -3.90 11.81
CA VAL A 90 16.47 -5.24 12.32
C VAL A 90 15.35 -5.15 13.35
N LEU A 91 15.40 -4.15 14.24
CA LEU A 91 14.34 -3.90 15.22
C LEU A 91 12.98 -3.63 14.54
N PHE A 92 12.93 -2.79 13.51
CA PHE A 92 11.67 -2.51 12.81
C PHE A 92 11.09 -3.75 12.13
N ARG A 93 11.94 -4.59 11.52
CA ARG A 93 11.51 -5.87 10.94
C ARG A 93 10.95 -6.82 11.99
N GLU A 94 11.62 -6.92 13.15
CA GLU A 94 11.13 -7.66 14.32
C GLU A 94 9.77 -7.11 14.80
N TYR A 95 9.57 -5.79 14.79
CA TYR A 95 8.30 -5.17 15.22
C TYR A 95 7.14 -5.48 14.28
N HIS A 96 7.37 -5.51 12.96
CA HIS A 96 6.37 -5.93 11.99
C HIS A 96 6.02 -7.42 12.14
N ALA A 97 7.02 -8.28 12.32
CA ALA A 97 6.82 -9.71 12.57
C ALA A 97 6.05 -9.95 13.89
N GLU A 98 6.41 -9.22 14.95
CA GLU A 98 5.70 -9.24 16.24
C GLU A 98 4.24 -8.83 16.07
N ARG A 99 3.98 -7.76 15.31
CA ARG A 99 2.63 -7.27 15.08
C ARG A 99 1.80 -8.25 14.27
N LEU A 100 2.38 -8.88 13.25
CA LEU A 100 1.72 -9.92 12.47
C LEU A 100 1.29 -11.09 13.38
N ARG A 101 2.19 -11.49 14.28
CA ARG A 101 1.91 -12.52 15.29
C ARG A 101 0.79 -12.10 16.24
N GLN A 102 0.86 -10.91 16.82
CA GLN A 102 -0.11 -10.45 17.81
C GLN A 102 -1.51 -10.26 17.23
N GLN A 103 -1.62 -9.64 16.05
CA GLN A 103 -2.90 -9.26 15.44
C GLN A 103 -3.52 -10.39 14.62
N TYR A 104 -2.71 -11.17 13.90
CA TYR A 104 -3.20 -12.16 12.94
C TYR A 104 -2.92 -13.61 13.38
N GLY A 105 -2.12 -13.79 14.45
CA GLY A 105 -1.76 -15.11 14.94
C GLY A 105 -0.73 -15.83 14.06
N LEU A 106 0.03 -15.08 13.25
CA LEU A 106 0.91 -15.63 12.22
C LEU A 106 2.37 -15.31 12.52
N VAL A 107 3.23 -16.33 12.47
CA VAL A 107 4.67 -16.20 12.70
C VAL A 107 5.39 -16.05 11.37
N VAL A 108 6.23 -15.04 11.30
CA VAL A 108 7.13 -14.76 10.18
C VAL A 108 8.51 -14.53 10.74
N GLU A 109 9.51 -15.14 10.10
CA GLU A 109 10.91 -14.90 10.40
C GLU A 109 11.34 -13.55 9.79
N PRO A 110 11.74 -12.55 10.63
CA PRO A 110 12.19 -11.27 10.11
C PRO A 110 13.55 -11.45 9.41
N VAL A 111 13.71 -10.88 8.22
CA VAL A 111 14.96 -11.01 7.44
C VAL A 111 15.97 -9.99 7.97
N PRO A 112 17.12 -10.38 8.56
CA PRO A 112 18.00 -9.40 9.22
C PRO A 112 18.86 -8.61 8.23
N PHE A 113 19.09 -9.14 7.02
CA PHE A 113 19.91 -8.51 5.99
C PHE A 113 19.06 -7.97 4.83
N ASP A 114 19.66 -7.16 3.97
CA ASP A 114 19.03 -6.77 2.71
C ASP A 114 19.38 -7.79 1.64
N PRO A 115 18.40 -8.50 1.06
CA PRO A 115 18.71 -9.30 -0.10
C PRO A 115 19.22 -8.35 -1.20
N GLU A 116 20.40 -8.65 -1.75
CA GLU A 116 20.87 -7.98 -2.96
C GLU A 116 19.88 -8.29 -4.07
N LEU A 117 19.03 -7.32 -4.37
CA LEU A 117 18.21 -7.33 -5.57
C LEU A 117 19.09 -6.77 -6.66
N GLU A 118 19.33 -7.53 -7.73
CA GLU A 118 20.12 -7.08 -8.86
C GLU A 118 19.64 -5.70 -9.33
N SER A 119 20.44 -4.67 -9.01
CA SER A 119 20.07 -3.29 -9.25
C SER A 119 20.44 -2.93 -10.67
N SER A 120 19.53 -3.11 -11.60
CA SER A 120 19.59 -2.36 -12.85
C SER A 120 19.13 -0.91 -12.59
N GLY A 121 20.04 -0.09 -12.07
CA GLY A 121 20.03 1.39 -12.17
C GLY A 121 19.16 2.16 -11.15
N ALA A 122 19.80 3.08 -10.42
CA ALA A 122 19.21 3.98 -9.42
C ALA A 122 18.32 5.12 -9.99
N LEU A 123 17.95 5.06 -11.27
CA LEU A 123 16.99 5.97 -11.91
C LEU A 123 16.27 5.20 -13.02
N THR A 124 15.16 4.54 -12.71
CA THR A 124 14.30 3.93 -13.73
C THR A 124 12.87 4.42 -13.58
N TYR A 125 12.72 5.69 -13.97
CA TYR A 125 11.55 6.17 -14.72
C TYR A 125 11.13 5.07 -15.71
N ARG A 126 9.83 4.75 -15.82
CA ARG A 126 9.38 3.75 -16.80
C ARG A 126 9.74 4.26 -18.19
N ASP A 127 10.80 3.70 -18.77
CA ASP A 127 11.16 3.90 -20.17
C ASP A 127 9.94 3.45 -21.02
N PRO A 128 9.57 4.17 -22.09
CA PRO A 128 8.61 3.71 -23.09
C PRO A 128 8.76 2.24 -23.56
N SER A 129 9.89 1.57 -23.26
CA SER A 129 10.15 0.14 -23.49
C SER A 129 9.43 -0.88 -22.57
N GLY A 130 8.74 -0.47 -21.50
CA GLY A 130 7.82 -1.36 -20.76
C GLY A 130 8.41 -2.25 -19.65
N ARG A 131 9.59 -1.92 -19.11
CA ARG A 131 10.16 -2.60 -17.93
C ARG A 131 9.45 -2.19 -16.62
N PRO A 132 9.36 -3.08 -15.60
CA PRO A 132 8.74 -2.75 -14.31
C PRO A 132 9.46 -1.58 -13.61
N LEU A 133 8.66 -0.70 -13.01
CA LEU A 133 9.08 0.58 -12.39
C LEU A 133 9.86 0.42 -11.08
N ALA A 134 9.70 -0.74 -10.43
CA ALA A 134 10.35 -1.11 -9.19
C ALA A 134 10.47 -2.64 -9.13
N PRO A 135 11.50 -3.18 -8.47
CA PRO A 135 11.61 -4.62 -8.28
C PRO A 135 10.42 -5.13 -7.45
N VAL A 136 9.90 -6.29 -7.83
CA VAL A 136 8.92 -7.00 -7.01
C VAL A 136 9.66 -7.58 -5.81
N LEU A 137 9.32 -7.11 -4.61
CA LEU A 137 9.95 -7.54 -3.39
C LEU A 137 9.26 -8.83 -2.91
N PRO A 138 9.98 -9.96 -2.77
CA PRO A 138 9.40 -11.17 -2.22
C PRO A 138 9.09 -10.96 -0.73
N PRO A 139 7.91 -11.37 -0.24
CA PRO A 139 7.66 -11.40 1.19
C PRO A 139 8.53 -12.46 1.88
N PRO A 140 8.79 -12.33 3.19
CA PRO A 140 9.44 -13.38 3.96
C PRO A 140 8.57 -14.64 4.02
N PRO A 141 9.18 -15.82 4.23
CA PRO A 141 8.44 -17.05 4.41
C PRO A 141 7.54 -16.97 5.65
N LEU A 142 6.32 -17.45 5.52
CA LEU A 142 5.36 -17.59 6.60
C LEU A 142 5.58 -18.94 7.27
N ASP A 143 5.83 -18.96 8.58
CA ASP A 143 6.07 -20.21 9.32
C ASP A 143 4.76 -20.93 9.68
N GLY A 144 3.67 -20.18 9.76
CA GLY A 144 2.34 -20.66 10.11
C GLY A 144 1.79 -19.98 11.36
N PRO A 145 0.87 -20.62 12.09
CA PRO A 145 0.20 -20.00 13.21
C PRO A 145 1.07 -20.06 14.46
N ASP A 146 0.99 -19.03 15.29
CA ASP A 146 1.58 -19.06 16.62
C ASP A 146 0.76 -20.01 17.51
N VAL A 147 1.43 -21.06 17.98
CA VAL A 147 0.88 -22.14 18.82
C VAL A 147 0.26 -21.65 20.12
N LYS A 148 0.54 -20.40 20.53
CA LYS A 148 -0.07 -19.77 21.71
C LYS A 148 -1.51 -19.31 21.46
N PHE A 149 -1.92 -19.11 20.21
CA PHE A 149 -3.29 -18.77 19.90
C PHE A 149 -4.16 -20.02 19.88
N GLY A 150 -5.26 -19.98 20.62
CA GLY A 150 -6.28 -21.02 20.52
C GLY A 150 -6.84 -21.11 19.10
N LEU A 151 -7.11 -22.33 18.64
CA LEU A 151 -7.62 -22.62 17.29
C LEU A 151 -8.86 -21.78 16.92
N GLN A 152 -9.76 -21.57 17.88
CA GLN A 152 -10.97 -20.79 17.66
C GLN A 152 -10.69 -19.33 17.34
N LEU A 153 -9.78 -18.68 18.08
CA LEU A 153 -9.42 -17.28 17.85
C LEU A 153 -8.70 -17.13 16.50
N LEU A 154 -7.85 -18.08 16.15
CA LEU A 154 -7.18 -18.11 14.86
C LEU A 154 -8.18 -18.25 13.70
N GLN A 155 -9.15 -19.16 13.82
CA GLN A 155 -10.22 -19.32 12.83
C GLN A 155 -11.06 -18.05 12.67
N GLN A 156 -11.44 -17.40 13.77
CA GLN A 156 -12.17 -16.14 13.74
C GLN A 156 -11.40 -15.04 13.01
N ARG A 157 -10.10 -14.89 13.30
CA ARG A 157 -9.23 -13.92 12.63
C ARG A 157 -9.09 -14.22 11.14
N GLN A 158 -8.90 -15.48 10.77
CA GLN A 158 -8.81 -15.90 9.37
C GLN A 158 -10.12 -15.68 8.61
N ALA A 159 -11.27 -15.90 9.25
CA ALA A 159 -12.57 -15.60 8.65
C ALA A 159 -12.76 -14.09 8.44
N ALA A 160 -12.33 -13.27 9.40
CA ALA A 160 -12.38 -11.81 9.27
C ALA A 160 -11.48 -11.31 8.12
N GLU A 161 -10.24 -11.82 8.03
CA GLU A 161 -9.33 -11.48 6.93
C GLU A 161 -9.85 -11.95 5.56
N ALA A 162 -10.45 -13.15 5.50
CA ALA A 162 -11.05 -13.69 4.28
C ALA A 162 -12.23 -12.85 3.75
N ALA A 163 -12.89 -12.07 4.62
CA ALA A 163 -13.98 -11.18 4.25
C ALA A 163 -13.50 -9.83 3.68
N LEU A 164 -12.21 -9.50 3.79
CA LEU A 164 -11.68 -8.22 3.33
C LEU A 164 -11.53 -8.18 1.80
N PRO A 165 -11.69 -7.00 1.17
CA PRO A 165 -11.34 -6.83 -0.23
C PRO A 165 -9.84 -7.03 -0.42
N LEU A 166 -9.44 -7.54 -1.60
CA LEU A 166 -8.03 -7.75 -1.97
C LEU A 166 -7.28 -8.75 -1.06
N VAL A 167 -8.02 -9.63 -0.39
CA VAL A 167 -7.42 -10.74 0.36
C VAL A 167 -6.59 -11.63 -0.57
N ARG A 168 -5.42 -12.04 -0.07
CA ARG A 168 -4.58 -13.06 -0.72
C ARG A 168 -4.38 -14.24 0.19
N PHE A 169 -4.33 -15.43 -0.41
CA PHE A 169 -4.00 -16.66 0.28
C PHE A 169 -2.52 -16.96 0.11
N VAL A 170 -1.77 -16.88 1.20
CA VAL A 170 -0.32 -17.14 1.21
C VAL A 170 -0.07 -18.51 1.85
N PRO A 171 0.71 -19.40 1.20
CA PRO A 171 1.10 -20.66 1.81
C PRO A 171 2.16 -20.42 2.91
N ASP A 172 2.05 -21.14 4.03
CA ASP A 172 3.14 -21.27 4.99
C ASP A 172 4.17 -22.33 4.57
N ARG A 173 5.24 -22.48 5.35
CA ARG A 173 6.30 -23.50 5.13
C ARG A 173 5.76 -24.93 5.10
N ALA A 174 4.61 -25.21 5.72
CA ALA A 174 3.94 -26.51 5.70
C ALA A 174 2.90 -26.64 4.56
N GLY A 175 2.78 -25.64 3.69
CA GLY A 175 1.83 -25.61 2.57
C GLY A 175 0.39 -25.24 2.96
N ARG A 176 0.11 -24.90 4.22
CA ARG A 176 -1.22 -24.45 4.64
C ARG A 176 -1.44 -23.02 4.17
N ARG A 177 -2.66 -22.70 3.73
CA ARG A 177 -2.99 -21.39 3.15
C ARG A 177 -3.62 -20.48 4.20
N TRP A 178 -3.12 -19.26 4.28
CA TRP A 178 -3.56 -18.24 5.22
C TRP A 178 -4.11 -17.03 4.46
N ALA A 179 -5.29 -16.57 4.87
CA ALA A 179 -5.91 -15.36 4.36
C ALA A 179 -5.23 -14.13 4.97
N LEU A 180 -4.72 -13.25 4.10
CA LEU A 180 -4.09 -11.99 4.48
C LEU A 180 -4.77 -10.85 3.73
N GLY A 181 -5.40 -9.93 4.46
CA GLY A 181 -5.85 -8.65 3.95
C GLY A 181 -4.69 -7.70 3.65
N PRO A 182 -4.96 -6.53 3.05
CA PRO A 182 -3.92 -5.61 2.60
C PRO A 182 -2.95 -5.17 3.71
N LEU A 183 -3.46 -4.87 4.91
CA LEU A 183 -2.64 -4.47 6.03
C LEU A 183 -1.74 -5.62 6.52
N ALA A 184 -2.26 -6.84 6.62
CA ALA A 184 -1.49 -8.03 6.99
C ALA A 184 -0.40 -8.34 5.95
N GLN A 185 -0.71 -8.22 4.66
CA GLN A 185 0.27 -8.35 3.57
C GLN A 185 1.38 -7.30 3.68
N ALA A 186 1.04 -6.06 4.05
CA ALA A 186 2.03 -5.01 4.29
C ALA A 186 2.91 -5.28 5.50
N GLN A 187 2.34 -5.77 6.62
CA GLN A 187 3.12 -6.20 7.79
C GLN A 187 4.11 -7.30 7.41
N MET A 188 3.65 -8.30 6.66
CA MET A 188 4.50 -9.38 6.17
C MET A 188 5.62 -8.83 5.26
N LEU A 189 5.30 -7.96 4.30
CA LEU A 189 6.30 -7.34 3.43
C LEU A 189 7.36 -6.56 4.23
N LEU A 190 6.94 -5.76 5.21
CA LEU A 190 7.84 -4.92 6.00
C LEU A 190 8.64 -5.72 7.04
N ALA A 191 8.20 -6.93 7.43
CA ALA A 191 9.02 -7.84 8.21
C ALA A 191 10.31 -8.28 7.47
N ALA A 192 10.35 -8.19 6.13
CA ALA A 192 11.57 -8.36 5.34
C ALA A 192 12.16 -7.05 4.83
N HIS A 193 11.36 -6.02 4.59
CA HIS A 193 11.77 -4.84 3.80
C HIS A 193 11.58 -3.50 4.50
N ALA A 194 11.34 -3.47 5.81
CA ALA A 194 11.30 -2.21 6.56
C ALA A 194 12.59 -1.39 6.38
N LEU A 195 12.43 -0.06 6.37
CA LEU A 195 13.46 0.94 6.08
C LEU A 195 14.11 0.82 4.69
N GLN A 196 13.48 0.12 3.74
CA GLN A 196 13.84 0.30 2.33
C GLN A 196 13.35 1.68 1.83
N PRO A 197 14.05 2.30 0.87
CA PRO A 197 13.57 3.48 0.17
C PRO A 197 12.17 3.27 -0.43
N ILE A 198 11.32 4.30 -0.36
CA ILE A 198 9.93 4.23 -0.85
C ILE A 198 9.83 3.78 -2.32
N ASN A 199 10.78 4.18 -3.16
CA ASN A 199 10.82 3.79 -4.58
C ASN A 199 11.02 2.29 -4.81
N LYS A 200 11.51 1.53 -3.81
CA LYS A 200 11.58 0.06 -3.90
C LYS A 200 10.29 -0.60 -3.44
N LEU A 201 9.63 -0.04 -2.41
CA LEU A 201 8.44 -0.63 -1.81
C LEU A 201 7.16 -0.33 -2.58
N TYR A 202 7.02 0.87 -3.14
CA TYR A 202 5.74 1.31 -3.70
C TYR A 202 5.24 0.42 -4.83
N GLY A 203 6.15 -0.11 -5.66
CA GLY A 203 5.84 -1.09 -6.72
C GLY A 203 5.09 -2.30 -6.21
N THR A 204 5.65 -2.90 -5.15
CA THR A 204 5.08 -4.10 -4.54
C THR A 204 3.75 -3.78 -3.86
N VAL A 205 3.64 -2.65 -3.15
CA VAL A 205 2.39 -2.27 -2.49
C VAL A 205 1.26 -2.04 -3.50
N PHE A 206 1.48 -1.28 -4.58
CA PHE A 206 0.42 -1.01 -5.55
C PHE A 206 0.10 -2.24 -6.41
N GLU A 207 1.11 -2.86 -7.01
CA GLU A 207 0.86 -3.93 -7.99
C GLU A 207 0.49 -5.26 -7.32
N HIS A 208 1.07 -5.57 -6.15
CA HIS A 208 0.85 -6.86 -5.49
C HIS A 208 -0.19 -6.77 -4.38
N ILE A 209 -0.13 -5.76 -3.51
CA ILE A 209 -1.09 -5.68 -2.40
C ILE A 209 -2.42 -5.08 -2.88
N LEU A 210 -2.36 -3.96 -3.61
CA LEU A 210 -3.55 -3.24 -4.06
C LEU A 210 -4.11 -3.72 -5.40
N GLY A 211 -3.37 -4.56 -6.12
CA GLY A 211 -3.77 -5.08 -7.43
C GLY A 211 -3.86 -4.00 -8.52
N GLU A 212 -3.23 -2.83 -8.33
CA GLU A 212 -3.23 -1.72 -9.29
C GLU A 212 -1.90 -1.64 -10.02
N LYS A 213 -1.95 -1.65 -11.36
CA LYS A 213 -0.78 -1.34 -12.17
C LYS A 213 -0.41 0.12 -12.02
N ILE A 214 0.83 0.38 -11.62
CA ILE A 214 1.38 1.73 -11.64
C ILE A 214 1.48 2.17 -13.10
N SER A 215 1.04 3.37 -13.42
CA SER A 215 1.05 3.93 -14.77
C SER A 215 1.49 5.38 -14.74
N THR A 216 2.41 5.73 -15.64
CA THR A 216 2.84 7.11 -15.89
C THR A 216 1.98 7.80 -16.95
N LYS A 217 1.01 7.09 -17.54
CA LYS A 217 0.12 7.68 -18.55
C LYS A 217 -0.73 8.78 -17.92
N PRO A 218 -1.04 9.87 -18.66
CA PRO A 218 -2.02 10.86 -18.23
C PRO A 218 -3.42 10.23 -18.07
N VAL A 219 -4.30 10.87 -17.30
CA VAL A 219 -5.66 10.37 -17.05
C VAL A 219 -6.42 10.22 -18.37
N GLU A 220 -6.81 9.00 -18.70
CA GLU A 220 -7.65 8.72 -19.87
C GLU A 220 -9.12 8.91 -19.48
N ILE A 221 -9.74 9.97 -20.01
CA ILE A 221 -11.18 10.18 -19.91
C ILE A 221 -11.83 9.44 -21.08
N VAL A 222 -12.31 8.22 -20.84
CA VAL A 222 -12.87 7.34 -21.88
C VAL A 222 -14.17 7.90 -22.48
N THR A 223 -14.88 8.78 -21.76
CA THR A 223 -16.06 9.49 -22.26
C THR A 223 -16.23 10.81 -21.49
N PRO A 224 -15.68 11.94 -21.96
CA PRO A 224 -15.75 13.21 -21.24
C PRO A 224 -17.18 13.76 -21.14
N PHE A 225 -18.08 13.32 -22.04
CA PHE A 225 -19.45 13.83 -22.14
C PHE A 225 -20.44 12.67 -22.29
N PRO A 226 -20.85 12.00 -21.19
CA PRO A 226 -21.74 10.83 -21.22
C PRO A 226 -23.15 11.12 -21.78
N TRP A 227 -23.52 12.41 -21.92
CA TRP A 227 -24.78 12.84 -22.55
C TRP A 227 -24.67 13.04 -24.08
N ARG A 228 -23.48 12.89 -24.68
CA ARG A 228 -23.35 12.79 -26.13
C ARG A 228 -23.40 11.32 -26.52
N PRO A 229 -24.49 10.84 -27.13
CA PRO A 229 -24.45 9.52 -27.75
C PRO A 229 -23.34 9.52 -28.80
N GLU A 230 -22.42 8.56 -28.73
CA GLU A 230 -21.41 8.36 -29.75
C GLU A 230 -22.10 8.06 -31.08
N GLY A 231 -22.20 9.09 -31.91
CA GLY A 231 -22.89 9.05 -33.19
C GLY A 231 -22.22 9.98 -34.17
N LYS A 232 -21.35 9.39 -35.00
CA LYS A 232 -20.86 9.90 -36.29
C LYS A 232 -20.13 11.25 -36.24
N GLY A 233 -18.81 11.18 -36.47
CA GLY A 233 -18.07 12.34 -36.97
C GLY A 233 -18.79 12.94 -38.17
N GLY A 234 -19.10 14.24 -38.10
CA GLY A 234 -19.53 15.01 -39.26
C GLY A 234 -20.97 15.56 -39.28
N GLN A 235 -21.71 15.63 -38.17
CA GLN A 235 -22.91 16.48 -38.16
C GLN A 235 -22.61 17.90 -37.66
N PRO A 236 -22.82 18.95 -38.48
CA PRO A 236 -22.69 20.32 -38.03
C PRO A 236 -23.78 20.64 -36.99
N LEU A 237 -23.42 21.49 -36.03
CA LEU A 237 -24.29 21.95 -34.96
C LEU A 237 -25.62 22.50 -35.54
N PRO A 238 -26.78 22.13 -34.99
CA PRO A 238 -28.04 22.76 -35.34
C PRO A 238 -27.99 24.20 -34.83
N GLY A 239 -27.72 25.16 -35.72
CA GLY A 239 -27.56 26.57 -35.36
C GLY A 239 -26.66 27.38 -36.28
N ALA A 240 -25.86 26.75 -37.14
CA ALA A 240 -25.12 27.46 -38.18
C ALA A 240 -26.08 27.89 -39.31
N ARG A 241 -26.81 28.99 -39.08
CA ARG A 241 -27.47 29.74 -40.17
C ARG A 241 -26.40 30.07 -41.21
N ARG A 242 -26.50 29.47 -42.39
CA ARG A 242 -25.79 29.97 -43.57
C ARG A 242 -26.32 31.37 -43.83
N LEU A 243 -25.48 32.37 -43.61
CA LEU A 243 -25.68 33.68 -44.20
C LEU A 243 -25.56 33.49 -45.72
N ALA A 244 -26.69 33.59 -46.41
CA ALA A 244 -26.69 33.74 -47.85
C ALA A 244 -26.11 35.13 -48.15
N THR A 245 -24.94 35.16 -48.78
CA THR A 245 -24.42 36.36 -49.44
C THR A 245 -25.20 36.62 -50.74
N PRO A 246 -25.41 37.89 -51.10
CA PRO A 246 -26.24 38.33 -52.23
C PRO A 246 -25.68 37.93 -53.60
#